data_AF-A0A539EBM1-F1
#
_entry.id   AF-A0A539EBM1-F1
#
_cell.length_a   1.000
_cell.length_b   1.000
_cell.length_c   1.000
_cell.angle_alpha   90.00
_cell.angle_beta   90.00
_cell.angle_gamma   90.00
#
_symmetry.space_group_name_H-M   'P 1'
#
loop_
_entity.id
_entity.type
_entity.pdbx_description
1 polymer ?
#
loop_
_entity_poly.entity_id
_entity_poly.type
_entity_poly.pdbx_seq_one_letter_code
_entity_poly.pdbx_strand_id
1 'polypeptide(L)' 'MAFEQSKYTVALNMQNLFDKVYYDALYDNGGFAIPGQGRRVILSVDHKF' A
#
# COMPACT_ATOMS: atom_id res chain seq x y z
N MET A 1 9.16 6.70 -1.02
CA MET A 1 10.23 7.59 -1.51
C MET A 1 9.69 8.33 -2.72
N ALA A 2 9.85 9.64 -2.80
CA ALA A 2 9.33 10.44 -3.90
C ALA A 2 10.43 11.33 -4.47
N PHE A 3 10.54 11.36 -5.79
CA PHE A 3 11.42 12.25 -6.54
C PHE A 3 10.54 13.27 -7.26
N GLU A 4 10.78 14.55 -6.97
CA GLU A 4 10.02 15.64 -7.55
C GLU A 4 10.85 16.41 -8.57
N GLN A 5 10.31 16.55 -9.78
CA GLN A 5 10.83 17.41 -10.84
C GLN A 5 9.74 18.40 -11.24
N SER A 6 10.13 19.58 -11.74
CA SER A 6 9.21 20.68 -12.09
C SER A 6 8.02 20.29 -13.00
N LYS A 7 8.10 19.19 -13.74
CA LYS A 7 7.05 18.71 -14.64
C LYS A 7 6.44 17.38 -14.22
N TYR A 8 7.11 16.61 -13.35
CA TYR A 8 6.70 15.26 -13.02
C TYR A 8 7.15 14.88 -11.61
N THR A 9 6.32 14.14 -10.89
CA THR A 9 6.67 13.51 -9.62
C THR A 9 6.65 12.00 -9.80
N VAL A 10 7.70 11.32 -9.35
CA VAL A 10 7.79 9.87 -9.33
C VAL A 10 7.79 9.41 -7.88
N ALA A 11 6.87 8.52 -7.50
CA ALA A 11 6.76 8.01 -6.15
C ALA A 11 6.78 6.49 -6.11
N LEU A 12 7.63 5.94 -5.26
CA LEU A 12 7.67 4.53 -4.90
C LEU A 12 7.08 4.35 -3.49
N ASN A 13 5.98 3.63 -3.39
CA ASN A 13 5.32 3.27 -2.14
C ASN A 13 5.37 1.76 -1.93
N MET A 14 5.79 1.34 -0.75
CA MET A 14 5.80 -0.08 -0.35
C MET A 14 4.86 -0.26 0.83
N GLN A 15 3.83 -1.07 0.64
CA GLN A 15 2.88 -1.45 1.68
C GLN A 15 3.24 -2.83 2.22
N ASN A 16 3.08 -3.01 3.52
CA ASN A 16 3.44 -4.23 4.24
C ASN A 16 4.91 -4.65 3.96
N LEU A 17 5.85 -3.76 4.30
CA LEU A 17 7.29 -3.93 4.03
C LEU A 17 7.87 -5.24 4.58
N PHE A 18 7.33 -5.72 5.71
CA PHE A 18 7.79 -6.93 6.39
C PHE A 18 6.95 -8.17 6.06
N ASP A 19 6.05 -8.08 5.08
CA ASP A 19 5.19 -9.18 4.61
C ASP A 19 4.45 -9.89 5.76
N LYS A 20 4.00 -9.10 6.73
CA LYS A 20 3.29 -9.61 7.90
C LYS A 20 1.88 -9.97 7.49
N VAL A 21 1.47 -11.19 7.80
CA VAL A 21 0.07 -11.59 7.76
C VAL A 21 -0.59 -11.04 9.02
N TYR A 22 -1.52 -10.10 8.83
CA TYR A 22 -2.37 -9.55 9.89
C TYR A 22 -3.83 -9.68 9.48
N TYR A 23 -4.72 -9.75 10.46
CA TYR A 23 -6.16 -9.84 10.21
C TYR A 23 -6.75 -8.44 10.43
N ASP A 24 -7.30 -7.86 9.36
CA ASP A 24 -7.69 -6.44 9.32
C ASP A 24 -8.97 -6.17 10.11
N ALA A 25 -9.89 -7.14 10.12
CA ALA A 25 -11.12 -7.08 10.89
C ALA A 25 -11.47 -8.45 11.47
N LEU A 26 -11.76 -8.47 12.76
CA LEU A 26 -12.46 -9.56 13.42
C LEU A 26 -13.95 -9.18 13.46
N TYR A 27 -14.81 -9.96 12.84
CA TYR A 27 -16.25 -9.77 12.97
C TYR A 27 -16.68 -10.21 14.38
N ASP A 28 -17.40 -9.34 15.11
CA ASP A 28 -18.03 -9.67 16.40
C ASP A 28 -19.01 -10.85 16.32
N ASN A 29 -19.45 -11.21 15.10
CA ASN A 29 -20.39 -12.30 14.81
C ASN A 29 -19.73 -13.67 14.50
N GLY A 30 -18.39 -13.76 14.54
CA GLY A 30 -17.65 -15.03 14.47
C GLY A 30 -17.52 -15.69 13.08
N GLY A 31 -16.43 -16.44 12.91
CA GLY A 31 -16.22 -17.46 11.87
C GLY A 31 -15.25 -17.12 10.75
N PHE A 32 -15.14 -15.85 10.34
CA PHE A 32 -14.32 -15.46 9.20
C PHE A 32 -13.47 -14.23 9.53
N ALA A 33 -12.15 -14.41 9.48
CA ALA A 33 -11.18 -13.31 9.52
C ALA A 33 -10.68 -13.07 8.09
N ILE A 34 -10.79 -11.84 7.61
CA ILE A 34 -10.28 -11.47 6.29
C ILE A 34 -8.80 -11.11 6.47
N PRO A 35 -7.86 -11.82 5.81
CA PRO A 35 -6.47 -11.44 5.86
C PRO A 35 -6.30 -10.05 5.25
N GLY A 36 -5.56 -9.18 5.92
CA GLY A 36 -5.20 -7.85 5.42
C GLY A 36 -4.35 -7.94 4.14
N GLN A 37 -4.16 -6.81 3.46
CA GLN A 37 -3.38 -6.82 2.22
C GLN A 37 -1.92 -7.26 2.47
N GLY A 38 -1.47 -8.21 1.65
CA GLY A 38 -0.08 -8.66 1.60
C GLY A 38 0.88 -7.56 1.13
N ARG A 39 2.17 -7.90 1.04
CA ARG A 39 3.19 -6.97 0.54
C ARG A 39 2.91 -6.50 -0.87
N ARG A 40 2.91 -5.18 -1.07
CA ARG A 40 2.67 -4.54 -2.38
C ARG A 40 3.66 -3.41 -2.62
N VAL A 41 4.13 -3.33 -3.86
CA VAL A 41 4.93 -2.20 -4.35
C VAL A 41 4.08 -1.42 -5.35
N ILE A 42 4.05 -0.10 -5.19
CA ILE A 42 3.30 0.82 -6.04
C ILE A 42 4.29 1.85 -6.56
N LEU A 43 4.37 1.95 -7.89
CA LEU A 43 5.10 2.99 -8.59
C LEU A 43 4.09 3.94 -9.23
N SER A 44 4.16 5.21 -8.86
CA SER A 44 3.29 6.27 -9.37
C SER A 44 4.12 7.31 -10.10
N VAL A 45 3.59 7.81 -11.21
CA VAL A 45 4.16 8.93 -11.97
C VAL A 45 3.06 9.95 -12.18
N ASP A 46 3.21 11.12 -11.56
CA ASP A 46 2.26 12.22 -11.67
C ASP A 46 2.85 13.31 -12.58
N HIS A 47 2.13 13.68 -13.64
CA HIS A 47 2.51 14.79 -14.51
C HIS A 47 1.81 16.07 -14.06
N LYS A 48 2.59 17.15 -13.89
CA LYS A 48 2.10 18.49 -13.59
C LYS A 48 2.24 19.35 -14.85
N PHE A 49 1.12 19.90 -15.32
CA PHE A 49 1.00 20.75 -16.50
C PHE A 49 1.01 22.23 -16.12
#